data_AF-A0AAN8IHL1-F1
#
_entry.id   AF-A0AAN8IHL1-F1
#
_cell.length_a   1.000
_cell.length_b   1.000
_cell.length_c   1.000
_cell.angle_alpha   90.00
_cell.angle_beta   90.00
_cell.angle_gamma   90.00
#
_symmetry.space_group_name_H-M   'P 1'
#
loop_
_entity.id
_entity.type
_entity.pdbx_description
1 polymer ?
#
loop_
_entity_poly.entity_id
_entity_poly.type
_entity_poly.pdbx_seq_one_letter_code
_entity_poly.pdbx_strand_id
1 'polypeptide(L)'
;AETAANRICRVLKVNQENEKMMQEYEHLASDLLAWINHWMPWLANRTTDDNLSKAQKKLDDYRNYRRHEKPPRIEDKGRLETLFNTLQTRLRLSNRPAFLPRDGHLVKDINNAWKNLEDSEKGFEEWLLSEIMRLERLEHLAEKFRRKCALHEEWAHGKEEALRSQDWKSCGLYKIK
;
A
#
# COMPACT_ATOMS: atom_id res chain seq x y z
N ALA A 1 -31.84 -52.44 -17.29
CA ALA A 1 -30.77 -51.61 -17.89
C ALA A 1 -30.83 -50.15 -17.41
N GLU A 2 -32.00 -49.52 -17.35
CA GLU A 2 -32.18 -48.11 -16.91
C GLU A 2 -31.58 -47.76 -15.54
N THR A 3 -31.68 -48.65 -14.54
CA THR A 3 -31.21 -48.36 -13.18
C THR A 3 -29.69 -48.19 -13.09
N ALA A 4 -28.93 -48.91 -13.93
CA ALA A 4 -27.48 -48.78 -14.03
C ALA A 4 -27.08 -47.49 -14.76
N ALA A 5 -27.76 -47.16 -15.86
CA ALA A 5 -27.55 -45.93 -16.60
C ALA A 5 -27.83 -44.68 -15.74
N ASN A 6 -28.90 -44.70 -14.95
CA ASN A 6 -29.24 -43.61 -14.03
C ASN A 6 -28.20 -43.42 -12.92
N ARG A 7 -27.61 -44.51 -12.40
CA ARG A 7 -26.50 -44.44 -11.43
C ARG A 7 -25.25 -43.84 -12.05
N ILE A 8 -24.88 -44.26 -13.26
CA ILE A 8 -23.73 -43.72 -14.00
C ILE A 8 -23.92 -42.23 -14.27
N CYS A 9 -25.09 -41.82 -14.75
CA CYS A 9 -25.41 -40.41 -15.01
C CYS A 9 -25.27 -39.54 -13.74
N ARG A 10 -25.71 -40.05 -12.58
CA ARG A 10 -25.58 -39.34 -11.30
C ARG A 10 -24.12 -39.15 -10.88
N VAL A 11 -23.30 -40.19 -11.02
CA VAL A 11 -21.86 -40.12 -10.69
C VAL A 11 -21.12 -39.18 -11.63
N LEU A 12 -21.44 -39.20 -12.94
CA LEU A 12 -20.86 -38.28 -13.92
C LEU A 12 -21.20 -36.83 -13.60
N LYS A 13 -22.46 -36.54 -13.23
CA LYS A 13 -22.89 -35.20 -12.84
C LYS A 13 -22.11 -34.67 -11.63
N VAL A 14 -21.94 -35.49 -10.59
CA VAL A 14 -21.15 -35.12 -9.40
C VAL A 14 -19.69 -34.88 -9.77
N ASN A 15 -19.13 -35.66 -10.68
CA ASN A 15 -17.76 -35.46 -11.14
C ASN A 15 -17.59 -34.13 -11.89
N GLN A 16 -18.52 -33.83 -12.78
CA GLN A 16 -18.49 -32.59 -13.56
C GLN A 16 -18.68 -31.35 -12.67
N GLU A 17 -19.49 -31.44 -11.61
CA GLU A 17 -19.59 -30.37 -10.61
C GLU A 17 -18.28 -30.18 -9.84
N ASN A 18 -17.61 -31.28 -9.45
CA ASN A 18 -16.30 -31.21 -8.78
C ASN A 18 -15.24 -30.60 -9.70
N GLU A 19 -15.20 -30.96 -10.98
CA GLU A 19 -14.31 -30.35 -11.97
C GLU A 19 -14.54 -28.84 -12.11
N LYS A 20 -15.80 -28.40 -12.14
CA LYS A 20 -16.12 -26.96 -12.15
C LYS A 20 -15.61 -26.25 -10.89
N MET A 21 -15.83 -26.82 -9.71
CA MET A 21 -15.34 -26.23 -8.46
C MET A 21 -13.80 -26.21 -8.40
N MET A 22 -13.12 -27.23 -8.95
CA MET A 22 -11.65 -27.23 -9.06
C MET A 22 -11.14 -26.12 -9.98
N GLN A 23 -11.79 -25.92 -11.13
CA GLN A 23 -11.44 -24.85 -12.07
C GLN A 23 -11.70 -23.46 -11.47
N GLU A 24 -12.83 -23.28 -10.78
CA GLU A 24 -13.17 -22.04 -10.09
C GLU A 24 -12.15 -21.71 -8.99
N TYR A 25 -11.72 -22.71 -8.22
CA TYR A 25 -10.67 -22.56 -7.22
C TYR A 25 -9.34 -22.11 -7.84
N GLU A 26 -8.87 -22.79 -8.90
CA GLU A 26 -7.60 -22.48 -9.57
C GLU A 26 -7.61 -21.08 -10.19
N HIS A 27 -8.73 -20.68 -10.82
CA HIS A 27 -8.87 -19.35 -11.38
C HIS A 27 -8.83 -18.27 -10.29
N LEU A 28 -9.59 -18.47 -9.21
CA LEU A 28 -9.64 -17.51 -8.11
C LEU A 28 -8.30 -17.40 -7.37
N ALA A 29 -7.60 -18.54 -7.19
CA ALA A 29 -6.26 -18.57 -6.62
C ALA A 29 -5.26 -17.79 -7.48
N SER A 30 -5.28 -18.04 -8.79
CA SER A 30 -4.39 -17.38 -9.75
C SER A 30 -4.63 -15.86 -9.78
N ASP A 31 -5.89 -15.45 -9.82
CA ASP A 31 -6.28 -14.03 -9.84
C ASP A 31 -5.88 -13.32 -8.55
N LEU A 32 -6.08 -13.96 -7.40
CA LEU A 32 -5.70 -13.41 -6.10
C LEU A 32 -4.18 -13.26 -5.97
N LEU A 33 -3.41 -14.27 -6.36
CA LEU A 33 -1.95 -14.21 -6.36
C LEU A 33 -1.41 -13.18 -7.36
N ALA A 34 -2.02 -13.05 -8.54
CA ALA A 34 -1.66 -12.03 -9.52
C ALA A 34 -1.90 -10.62 -8.96
N TRP A 35 -3.03 -10.40 -8.28
CA TRP A 35 -3.31 -9.14 -7.63
C TRP A 35 -2.31 -8.82 -6.52
N ILE A 36 -1.97 -9.79 -5.66
CA ILE A 36 -0.92 -9.62 -4.63
C ILE A 36 0.40 -9.23 -5.29
N ASN A 37 0.85 -9.97 -6.30
CA ASN A 37 2.12 -9.71 -6.99
C ASN A 37 2.13 -8.36 -7.71
N HIS A 38 0.98 -7.86 -8.16
CA HIS A 38 0.86 -6.54 -8.78
C HIS A 38 1.02 -5.40 -7.76
N TRP A 39 0.41 -5.54 -6.58
CA TRP A 39 0.44 -4.49 -5.54
C TRP A 39 1.69 -4.52 -4.66
N MET A 40 2.35 -5.68 -4.55
CA MET A 40 3.58 -5.84 -3.75
C MET A 40 4.67 -4.81 -4.11
N PRO A 41 5.04 -4.58 -5.39
CA PRO A 41 6.01 -3.54 -5.75
C PRO A 41 5.56 -2.14 -5.38
N TRP A 42 4.25 -1.84 -5.47
CA TRP A 42 3.71 -0.53 -5.12
C TRP A 42 3.82 -0.27 -3.61
N LEU A 43 3.50 -1.27 -2.79
CA LEU A 43 3.64 -1.23 -1.32
C LEU A 43 5.11 -1.24 -0.87
N ALA A 44 6.01 -1.88 -1.64
CA ALA A 44 7.44 -1.83 -1.38
C ALA A 44 8.09 -0.48 -1.78
N ASN A 45 7.42 0.34 -2.59
CA ASN A 45 7.97 1.58 -3.11
C ASN A 45 7.93 2.74 -2.10
N ARG A 46 9.02 2.86 -1.34
CA ARG A 46 9.24 3.86 -0.28
C ARG A 46 9.92 5.15 -0.78
N THR A 47 9.44 5.72 -1.89
CA THR A 47 9.95 7.01 -2.41
C THR A 47 8.85 8.09 -2.43
N THR A 48 9.18 9.30 -1.97
CA THR A 48 8.30 10.49 -1.96
C THR A 48 8.90 11.69 -2.71
N ASP A 49 10.12 11.55 -3.24
CA ASP A 49 10.94 12.62 -3.85
C ASP A 49 11.01 13.89 -2.98
N ASP A 50 11.03 13.74 -1.64
CA ASP A 50 11.07 14.83 -0.65
C ASP A 50 9.95 15.89 -0.78
N ASN A 51 8.84 15.58 -1.45
CA ASN A 51 7.77 16.53 -1.68
C ASN A 51 6.51 16.18 -0.88
N LEU A 52 6.07 17.08 0.01
CA LEU A 52 4.90 16.88 0.87
C LEU A 52 3.64 16.59 0.05
N SER A 53 3.41 17.30 -1.06
CA SER A 53 2.24 17.09 -1.92
C SER A 53 2.24 15.69 -2.57
N LYS A 54 3.41 15.16 -2.95
CA LYS A 54 3.52 13.78 -3.46
C LYS A 54 3.25 12.75 -2.37
N ALA A 55 3.73 12.99 -1.15
CA ALA A 55 3.48 12.13 0.00
C ALA A 55 1.98 12.10 0.36
N GLN A 56 1.31 13.25 0.36
CA GLN A 56 -0.15 13.35 0.57
C GLN A 56 -0.94 12.63 -0.52
N LYS A 57 -0.55 12.78 -1.79
CA LYS A 57 -1.18 12.04 -2.89
C LYS A 57 -1.04 10.53 -2.72
N LYS A 58 0.15 10.04 -2.35
CA LYS A 58 0.37 8.62 -2.03
C LYS A 58 -0.52 8.14 -0.87
N LEU A 59 -0.77 8.98 0.13
CA LEU A 59 -1.66 8.66 1.24
C LEU A 59 -3.11 8.50 0.78
N ASP A 60 -3.58 9.36 -0.12
CA ASP A 60 -4.91 9.25 -0.69
C ASP A 60 -5.04 8.04 -1.62
N ASP A 61 -4.02 7.74 -2.42
CA ASP A 61 -3.97 6.51 -3.22
C ASP A 61 -4.03 5.26 -2.31
N TYR A 62 -3.30 5.25 -1.19
CA TYR A 62 -3.35 4.18 -0.19
C TYR A 62 -4.73 4.04 0.47
N ARG A 63 -5.40 5.16 0.78
CA ARG A 63 -6.78 5.16 1.30
C ARG A 63 -7.76 4.60 0.28
N ASN A 64 -7.60 4.94 -1.01
CA ASN A 64 -8.44 4.41 -2.08
C ASN A 64 -8.24 2.91 -2.24
N TYR A 65 -6.98 2.45 -2.22
CA TYR A 65 -6.64 1.02 -2.21
C TYR A 65 -7.31 0.28 -1.06
N ARG A 66 -7.22 0.80 0.19
CA ARG A 66 -7.86 0.17 1.35
C ARG A 66 -9.39 0.17 1.32
N ARG A 67 -10.01 1.16 0.68
CA ARG A 67 -11.48 1.32 0.63
C ARG A 67 -12.15 0.58 -0.51
N HIS A 68 -11.50 0.45 -1.66
CA HIS A 68 -12.13 -0.06 -2.88
C HIS A 68 -11.45 -1.33 -3.39
N GLU A 69 -10.11 -1.36 -3.44
CA GLU A 69 -9.37 -2.49 -4.04
C GLU A 69 -9.25 -3.67 -3.08
N LYS A 70 -8.96 -3.42 -1.79
CA LYS A 70 -8.73 -4.49 -0.80
C LYS A 70 -10.00 -5.26 -0.38
N PRO A 71 -11.16 -4.62 -0.10
CA PRO A 71 -12.36 -5.34 0.36
C PRO A 71 -12.82 -6.50 -0.52
N PRO A 72 -12.97 -6.37 -1.86
CA PRO A 72 -13.41 -7.49 -2.70
C PRO A 72 -12.40 -8.65 -2.68
N ARG A 73 -11.11 -8.38 -2.48
CA ARG A 73 -10.07 -9.42 -2.40
C ARG A 73 -10.09 -10.21 -1.09
N ILE A 74 -10.55 -9.58 0.00
CA ILE A 74 -10.81 -10.28 1.25
C ILE A 74 -11.99 -11.24 1.07
N GLU A 75 -13.04 -10.82 0.36
CA GLU A 75 -14.18 -11.68 0.03
C GLU A 75 -13.75 -12.84 -0.88
N ASP A 76 -12.94 -12.58 -1.91
CA ASP A 76 -12.34 -13.60 -2.76
C ASP A 76 -11.55 -14.62 -1.93
N LYS A 77 -10.69 -14.16 -1.00
CA LYS A 77 -9.94 -15.05 -0.10
C LYS A 77 -10.88 -15.95 0.72
N GLY A 78 -11.94 -15.39 1.32
CA GLY A 78 -12.91 -16.17 2.09
C GLY A 78 -13.71 -17.17 1.22
N ARG A 79 -14.05 -16.77 0.00
CA ARG A 79 -14.68 -17.63 -0.99
C ARG A 79 -13.76 -18.78 -1.40
N LEU A 80 -12.46 -18.52 -1.58
CA LEU A 80 -11.45 -19.53 -1.90
C LEU A 80 -11.37 -20.62 -0.83
N GLU A 81 -11.31 -20.22 0.44
CA GLU A 81 -11.27 -21.13 1.58
C GLU A 81 -12.56 -21.96 1.68
N THR A 82 -13.71 -21.32 1.43
CA THR A 82 -15.01 -21.99 1.41
C THR A 82 -15.12 -23.01 0.28
N LEU A 83 -14.67 -22.65 -0.94
CA LEU A 83 -14.62 -23.54 -2.10
C LEU A 83 -13.74 -24.75 -1.81
N PHE A 84 -12.55 -24.54 -1.26
CA PHE A 84 -11.64 -25.62 -0.88
C PHE A 84 -12.25 -26.56 0.15
N ASN A 85 -12.81 -26.03 1.24
CA ASN A 85 -13.43 -26.83 2.30
C ASN A 85 -14.63 -27.64 1.79
N THR A 86 -15.44 -27.04 0.92
CA THR A 86 -16.59 -27.69 0.27
C THR A 86 -16.13 -28.83 -0.62
N LEU A 87 -15.13 -28.59 -1.47
CA LEU A 87 -14.57 -29.57 -2.38
C LEU A 87 -13.93 -30.75 -1.62
N GLN A 88 -13.13 -30.46 -0.58
CA GLN A 88 -12.50 -31.46 0.28
C GLN A 88 -13.56 -32.35 0.96
N THR A 89 -14.65 -31.75 1.46
CA THR A 89 -15.75 -32.48 2.09
C THR A 89 -16.51 -33.36 1.09
N ARG A 90 -16.80 -32.85 -0.11
CA ARG A 90 -17.47 -33.61 -1.19
C ARG A 90 -16.61 -34.79 -1.66
N LEU A 91 -15.31 -34.60 -1.82
CA LEU A 91 -14.39 -35.68 -2.23
C LEU A 91 -14.28 -36.76 -1.15
N ARG A 92 -14.18 -36.36 0.13
CA ARG A 92 -14.17 -37.29 1.26
C ARG A 92 -15.44 -38.14 1.32
N LEU A 93 -16.63 -37.51 1.22
CA LEU A 93 -17.92 -38.22 1.26
C LEU A 93 -18.11 -39.18 0.07
N SER A 94 -17.46 -38.92 -1.05
CA SER A 94 -17.51 -39.77 -2.24
C SER A 94 -16.39 -40.82 -2.31
N ASN A 95 -15.59 -40.98 -1.25
CA ASN A 95 -14.40 -41.84 -1.20
C ASN A 95 -13.42 -41.61 -2.37
N ARG A 96 -13.30 -40.34 -2.80
CA ARG A 96 -12.38 -39.92 -3.85
C ARG A 96 -11.12 -39.31 -3.23
N PRO A 97 -9.97 -39.37 -3.92
CA PRO A 97 -8.75 -38.72 -3.46
C PRO A 97 -8.97 -37.22 -3.25
N ALA A 98 -8.28 -36.66 -2.25
CA ALA A 98 -8.35 -35.25 -1.93
C ALA A 98 -7.86 -34.41 -3.11
N PHE A 99 -8.43 -33.22 -3.26
CA PHE A 99 -7.97 -32.27 -4.26
C PHE A 99 -6.65 -31.68 -3.80
N LEU A 100 -5.64 -31.82 -4.65
CA LEU A 100 -4.37 -31.12 -4.50
C LEU A 100 -4.32 -30.04 -5.58
N PRO A 101 -4.44 -28.76 -5.22
CA PRO A 101 -4.18 -27.65 -6.13
C PRO A 101 -2.79 -27.74 -6.76
N ARG A 102 -2.57 -27.01 -7.85
CA ARG A 102 -1.22 -26.84 -8.43
C ARG A 102 -0.25 -26.25 -7.40
N ASP A 103 1.04 -26.55 -7.56
CA ASP A 103 2.09 -26.00 -6.69
C ASP A 103 2.00 -24.47 -6.62
N GLY A 104 1.97 -23.93 -5.40
CA GLY A 104 1.79 -22.49 -5.14
C GLY A 104 0.34 -22.01 -5.01
N HIS A 105 -0.65 -22.83 -5.39
CA HIS A 105 -2.08 -22.55 -5.19
C HIS A 105 -2.64 -23.20 -3.93
N LEU A 106 -1.81 -23.72 -3.03
CA LEU A 106 -2.29 -24.25 -1.77
C LEU A 106 -2.89 -23.12 -0.93
N VAL A 107 -3.97 -23.41 -0.19
CA VAL A 107 -4.57 -22.46 0.77
C VAL A 107 -3.53 -21.90 1.74
N LYS A 108 -2.53 -22.70 2.11
CA LYS A 108 -1.40 -22.27 2.96
C LYS A 108 -0.52 -21.24 2.27
N ASP A 109 -0.20 -21.44 0.99
CA ASP A 109 0.67 -20.53 0.22
C ASP A 109 -0.03 -19.20 -0.03
N ILE A 110 -1.33 -19.24 -0.35
CA ILE A 110 -2.17 -18.05 -0.49
C ILE A 110 -2.26 -17.28 0.83
N ASN A 111 -2.42 -17.98 1.95
CA ASN A 111 -2.41 -17.35 3.27
C ASN A 111 -1.05 -16.72 3.61
N ASN A 112 0.05 -17.36 3.24
CA ASN A 112 1.40 -16.80 3.40
C ASN A 112 1.61 -15.56 2.51
N ALA A 113 1.20 -15.62 1.24
CA ALA A 113 1.28 -14.49 0.32
C ALA A 113 0.44 -13.29 0.81
N TRP A 114 -0.76 -13.57 1.32
CA TRP A 114 -1.63 -12.57 1.94
C TRP A 114 -1.00 -11.95 3.18
N LYS A 115 -0.39 -12.77 4.05
CA LYS A 115 0.31 -12.26 5.23
C LYS A 115 1.50 -11.36 4.87
N ASN A 116 2.28 -11.75 3.86
CA ASN A 116 3.39 -10.92 3.36
C ASN A 116 2.91 -9.58 2.80
N LEU A 117 1.75 -9.56 2.15
CA LEU A 117 1.09 -8.33 1.70
C LEU A 117 0.72 -7.45 2.90
N GLU A 118 0.06 -8.01 3.92
CA GLU A 118 -0.33 -7.28 5.13
C GLU A 118 0.88 -6.71 5.89
N ASP A 119 1.97 -7.46 5.98
CA ASP A 119 3.22 -7.00 6.59
C ASP A 119 3.84 -5.84 5.78
N SER A 120 3.79 -5.93 4.44
CA SER A 120 4.26 -4.86 3.54
C SER A 120 3.39 -3.62 3.63
N GLU A 121 2.07 -3.76 3.71
CA GLU A 121 1.12 -2.66 3.92
C GLU A 121 1.39 -1.93 5.23
N LYS A 122 1.58 -2.67 6.32
CA LYS A 122 1.89 -2.09 7.62
C LYS A 122 3.19 -1.29 7.58
N GLY A 123 4.24 -1.87 7.00
CA GLY A 123 5.52 -1.18 6.84
C GLY A 123 5.45 0.05 5.92
N PHE A 124 4.60 0.01 4.88
CA PHE A 124 4.35 1.14 4.00
C PHE A 124 3.60 2.27 4.72
N GLU A 125 2.56 1.95 5.48
CA GLU A 125 1.78 2.91 6.26
C GLU A 125 2.63 3.61 7.34
N GLU A 126 3.41 2.83 8.10
CA GLU A 126 4.34 3.36 9.12
C GLU A 126 5.37 4.32 8.49
N TRP A 127 5.95 3.92 7.35
CA TRP A 127 6.90 4.74 6.61
C TRP A 127 6.23 6.02 6.08
N LEU A 128 5.07 5.91 5.45
CA LEU A 128 4.40 7.04 4.81
C LEU A 128 3.97 8.10 5.82
N LEU A 129 3.43 7.68 6.97
CA LEU A 129 3.06 8.60 8.06
C LEU A 129 4.29 9.30 8.65
N SER A 130 5.37 8.54 8.89
CA SER A 130 6.63 9.10 9.40
C SER A 130 7.23 10.12 8.43
N GLU A 131 7.16 9.83 7.12
CA GLU A 131 7.68 10.68 6.07
C GLU A 131 6.85 11.97 5.92
N ILE A 132 5.53 11.90 5.99
CA ILE A 132 4.66 13.09 6.00
C ILE A 132 4.99 13.98 7.19
N MET A 133 5.08 13.42 8.41
CA MET A 133 5.43 14.20 9.60
C MET A 133 6.81 14.86 9.49
N ARG A 134 7.79 14.16 8.90
CA ARG A 134 9.13 14.70 8.66
C ARG A 134 9.09 15.88 7.68
N LEU A 135 8.35 15.74 6.58
CA LEU A 135 8.22 16.77 5.54
C LEU A 135 7.48 18.01 6.05
N GLU A 136 6.38 17.83 6.80
CA GLU A 136 5.65 18.95 7.44
C GLU A 136 6.55 19.72 8.40
N ARG A 137 7.36 19.01 9.19
CA ARG A 137 8.33 19.64 10.08
C ARG A 137 9.38 20.44 9.29
N LEU A 138 9.93 19.87 8.21
CA LEU A 138 10.91 20.56 7.37
C LEU A 138 10.33 21.81 6.74
N GLU A 139 9.11 21.76 6.22
CA GLU A 139 8.44 22.91 5.63
C GLU A 139 8.22 24.02 6.66
N HIS A 140 7.77 23.66 7.88
CA HIS A 140 7.62 24.62 8.97
C HIS A 140 8.96 25.27 9.37
N LEU A 141 10.03 24.49 9.47
CA LEU A 141 11.37 24.99 9.79
C LEU A 141 11.92 25.89 8.68
N ALA A 142 11.74 25.51 7.41
CA ALA A 142 12.17 26.30 6.26
C ALA A 142 11.43 27.65 6.22
N GLU A 143 10.13 27.65 6.45
CA GLU A 143 9.32 28.88 6.52
C GLU A 143 9.76 29.79 7.67
N LYS A 144 9.98 29.22 8.86
CA LYS A 144 10.49 29.97 10.02
C LYS A 144 11.87 30.57 9.75
N PHE A 145 12.76 29.82 9.10
CA PHE A 145 14.08 30.30 8.71
C PHE A 145 13.98 31.46 7.73
N ARG A 146 13.19 31.31 6.65
CA ARG A 146 12.96 32.37 5.65
C ARG A 146 12.46 33.66 6.28
N ARG A 147 11.48 33.58 7.19
CA ARG A 147 10.97 34.76 7.92
C ARG A 147 12.05 35.45 8.74
N LYS A 148 12.88 34.69 9.46
CA LYS A 148 13.97 35.25 10.26
C LYS A 148 15.05 35.89 9.39
N CYS A 149 15.41 35.25 8.28
CA CYS A 149 16.35 35.80 7.31
C CYS A 149 15.82 37.11 6.73
N ALA A 150 14.57 37.14 6.26
CA ALA A 150 13.97 38.36 5.72
C ALA A 150 13.98 39.52 6.73
N LEU A 151 13.57 39.27 7.98
CA LEU A 151 13.61 40.28 9.04
C LEU A 151 15.04 40.76 9.35
N HIS A 152 16.02 39.85 9.35
CA HIS A 152 17.41 40.20 9.60
C HIS A 152 18.02 40.98 8.43
N GLU A 153 17.75 40.58 7.20
CA GLU A 153 18.19 41.29 5.99
C GLU A 153 17.60 42.70 5.94
N GLU A 154 16.31 42.87 6.23
CA GLU A 154 15.66 44.17 6.33
C GLU A 154 16.29 45.04 7.43
N TRP A 155 16.54 44.47 8.62
CA TRP A 155 17.21 45.19 9.71
C TRP A 155 18.67 45.54 9.39
N ALA A 156 19.40 44.68 8.68
CA ALA A 156 20.81 44.88 8.35
C ALA A 156 20.99 45.83 7.16
N HIS A 157 19.96 45.98 6.32
CA HIS A 157 19.99 46.81 5.14
C HIS A 157 20.37 48.26 5.48
N GLY A 158 21.36 48.82 4.77
CA GLY A 158 21.85 50.18 4.95
C GLY A 158 22.70 50.43 6.21
N LYS A 159 22.78 49.48 7.16
CA LYS A 159 23.61 49.65 8.36
C LYS A 159 25.11 49.63 8.06
N GLU A 160 25.53 48.78 7.12
CA GLU A 160 26.93 48.70 6.72
C GLU A 160 27.40 50.00 6.04
N GLU A 161 26.55 50.61 5.23
CA GLU A 161 26.80 51.91 4.59
C GLU A 161 26.85 53.04 5.62
N ALA A 162 25.90 53.06 6.56
CA ALA A 162 25.89 54.03 7.65
C ALA A 162 27.14 53.91 8.54
N LEU A 163 27.60 52.69 8.84
CA LEU A 163 28.81 52.45 9.64
C LEU A 163 30.10 52.79 8.88
N ARG A 164 30.11 52.64 7.55
CA ARG A 164 31.25 53.04 6.70
C ARG A 164 31.30 54.53 6.43
N SER A 165 30.22 55.26 6.71
CA SER A 165 30.18 56.70 6.51
C SER A 165 31.24 57.41 7.37
N GLN A 166 31.97 58.34 6.75
CA GLN A 166 32.98 59.17 7.40
C GLN A 166 32.46 60.59 7.70
N ASP A 167 31.13 60.79 7.71
CA ASP A 167 30.48 62.10 7.91
C ASP A 167 30.94 62.81 9.19
N TRP A 168 31.41 62.06 10.18
CA TRP A 168 32.01 62.58 11.41
C TRP A 168 33.26 63.44 11.19
N LYS A 169 33.99 63.26 10.07
CA LYS A 169 35.18 64.07 9.74
C LYS A 169 34.85 65.49 9.30
N SER A 170 33.65 65.73 8.77
CA SER A 170 33.20 67.04 8.27
C SER A 170 32.25 67.78 9.23
N CYS A 171 31.91 67.20 10.38
CA CYS A 171 30.95 67.79 11.31
C CYS A 171 31.63 68.74 12.33
N GLY A 172 30.94 69.83 12.68
CA GLY A 172 31.39 70.76 13.72
C GLY A 172 31.35 70.12 15.12
N LEU A 173 32.26 70.54 16.01
CA LEU A 173 32.53 69.92 17.32
C LEU A 173 31.30 69.77 18.24
N TYR A 174 30.27 70.62 18.05
CA TYR A 174 29.00 70.56 18.78
C TYR A 174 28.08 69.40 18.36
N LYS A 175 28.34 68.76 17.22
CA LYS A 175 27.58 67.60 16.70
C LYS A 175 28.25 66.25 16.95
N ILE A 176 29.48 66.24 17.48
CA ILE A 176 30.29 65.03 17.68
C ILE A 176 30.25 64.56 19.16
N LYS A 177 29.60 65.30 20.05
CA LYS A 177 29.41 64.91 21.46
C LYS A 177 28.22 63.99 21.66
#